data_AF-A0A392NUP8-F1
#
_entry.id   AF-A0A392NUP8-F1
#
_cell.length_a   1.000
_cell.length_b   1.000
_cell.length_c   1.000
_cell.angle_alpha   90.00
_cell.angle_beta   90.00
_cell.angle_gamma   90.00
#
_symmetry.space_group_name_H-M   'P 1'
#
loop_
_entity.id
_entity.type
_entity.pdbx_description
1 polymer ?
#
loop_
_entity_poly.entity_id
_entity_poly.type
_entity_poly.pdbx_seq_one_letter_code
_entity_poly.pdbx_strand_id
1 'polypeptide(L)'
;GAEDVALIEYARLTGRPFRVFSLDTGRLNPETYRYFEAVEKHYGIRIEYMFPDAVEVQALVRSKGLFSFYEDGHQECCRVRKVRPLRRALKGLRAWITGQRKDQSPGTRSEIPVVQVDPAFEGIDGGTGSLIKWNPVANMKGNDIWNFLRTMNVPVNSLHSQGYISIGC
;
A
#
# COMPACT_ATOMS: atom_id res chain seq x y z
N GLY A 1 -5.51 1.26 0.95
CA GLY A 1 -6.69 0.74 1.67
C GLY A 1 -7.34 1.85 2.48
N ALA A 2 -8.28 1.50 3.34
CA ALA A 2 -8.97 2.43 4.25
C ALA A 2 -7.97 3.15 5.18
N GLU A 3 -7.02 2.40 5.72
CA GLU A 3 -5.98 2.89 6.64
C GLU A 3 -5.02 3.86 5.96
N ASP A 4 -4.64 3.59 4.72
CA ASP A 4 -3.68 4.44 4.00
C ASP A 4 -4.29 5.83 3.71
N VAL A 5 -5.59 5.91 3.41
CA VAL A 5 -6.23 7.21 3.18
C VAL A 5 -6.57 7.90 4.50
N ALA A 6 -6.82 7.16 5.58
CA ALA A 6 -6.80 7.76 6.92
C ALA A 6 -5.46 8.43 7.24
N LEU A 7 -4.34 7.83 6.83
CA LEU A 7 -3.01 8.44 6.98
C LEU A 7 -2.82 9.68 6.09
N ILE A 8 -3.41 9.71 4.89
CA ILE A 8 -3.43 10.91 4.04
C ILE A 8 -4.20 12.04 4.73
N GLU A 9 -5.36 11.76 5.32
CA GLU A 9 -6.13 12.72 6.12
C GLU A 9 -5.27 13.26 7.29
N TYR A 10 -4.64 12.38 8.06
CA TYR A 10 -3.74 12.80 9.14
C TYR A 10 -2.59 13.67 8.62
N ALA A 11 -1.93 13.27 7.53
CA ALA A 11 -0.85 14.05 6.93
C ALA A 11 -1.35 15.45 6.50
N ARG A 12 -2.53 15.51 5.88
CA ARG A 12 -3.18 16.76 5.46
C ARG A 12 -3.48 17.69 6.64
N LEU A 13 -3.90 17.16 7.79
CA LEU A 13 -4.17 17.92 9.01
C LEU A 13 -2.89 18.52 9.63
N THR A 14 -1.71 17.94 9.39
CA THR A 14 -0.45 18.52 9.89
C THR A 14 -0.06 19.82 9.19
N GLY A 15 -0.65 20.12 8.02
CA GLY A 15 -0.28 21.28 7.18
C GLY A 15 1.12 21.19 6.57
N ARG A 16 1.82 20.06 6.71
CA ARG A 16 3.16 19.85 6.14
C ARG A 16 3.05 19.25 4.74
N PRO A 17 4.03 19.53 3.86
CA PRO A 17 4.09 18.86 2.56
C PRO A 17 4.33 17.35 2.75
N PHE A 18 3.65 16.54 1.95
CA PHE A 18 3.80 15.09 1.93
C PHE A 18 3.69 14.56 0.51
N ARG A 19 4.19 13.34 0.31
CA ARG A 19 4.13 12.60 -0.94
C ARG A 19 3.42 11.27 -0.69
N VAL A 20 2.68 10.80 -1.68
CA VAL A 20 1.95 9.53 -1.63
C VAL A 20 2.33 8.75 -2.87
N PHE A 21 2.67 7.47 -2.70
CA PHE A 21 2.86 6.56 -3.81
C PHE A 21 1.95 5.34 -3.65
N SER A 22 1.59 4.73 -4.77
CA SER A 22 0.80 3.49 -4.80
C SER A 22 1.44 2.49 -5.75
N LEU A 23 1.36 1.21 -5.41
CA LEU A 23 1.85 0.13 -6.26
C LEU A 23 0.74 -0.26 -7.24
N ASP A 24 0.87 0.16 -8.49
CA ASP A 24 -0.01 -0.31 -9.55
C ASP A 24 0.54 -1.60 -10.14
N THR A 25 -0.06 -2.73 -9.77
CA THR A 25 0.35 -4.06 -10.24
C THR A 25 -0.04 -4.34 -11.69
N GLY A 26 -0.84 -3.46 -12.31
CA GLY A 26 -1.51 -3.65 -13.60
C GLY A 26 -2.66 -4.65 -13.54
N ARG A 27 -3.10 -5.04 -12.34
CA ARG A 27 -4.16 -6.04 -12.09
C ARG A 27 -5.10 -5.63 -10.96
N LEU A 28 -5.11 -4.35 -10.57
CA LEU A 28 -6.02 -3.85 -9.54
C LEU A 28 -7.47 -3.83 -10.06
N ASN A 29 -8.43 -3.87 -9.15
CA ASN A 29 -9.85 -3.71 -9.51
C ASN A 29 -10.11 -2.32 -10.15
N PRO A 30 -11.02 -2.22 -11.13
CA PRO A 30 -11.45 -0.92 -11.68
C PRO A 30 -11.95 0.07 -10.60
N GLU A 31 -12.57 -0.44 -9.53
CA GLU A 31 -12.99 0.33 -8.35
C GLU A 31 -11.80 0.97 -7.64
N THR A 32 -10.66 0.27 -7.56
CA THR A 32 -9.43 0.79 -6.94
C THR A 32 -8.84 1.94 -7.75
N TYR A 33 -8.90 1.88 -9.09
CA TYR A 33 -8.48 3.01 -9.94
C TYR A 33 -9.38 4.24 -9.79
N ARG A 34 -10.71 4.03 -9.83
CA ARG A 34 -11.68 5.11 -9.56
C ARG A 34 -11.49 5.71 -8.16
N TYR A 35 -11.15 4.86 -7.19
CA TYR A 35 -10.85 5.29 -5.84
C TYR A 35 -9.59 6.16 -5.76
N PHE A 36 -8.50 5.79 -6.45
CA PHE A 36 -7.31 6.64 -6.52
C PHE A 36 -7.62 8.02 -7.10
N GLU A 37 -8.39 8.08 -8.18
CA GLU A 37 -8.83 9.35 -8.77
C GLU A 37 -9.66 10.18 -7.77
N ALA A 38 -10.58 9.55 -7.04
CA ALA A 38 -11.38 10.22 -6.01
C ALA A 38 -10.51 10.78 -4.87
N VAL A 39 -9.50 10.04 -4.42
CA VAL A 39 -8.53 10.47 -3.39
C VAL A 39 -7.71 11.66 -3.89
N GLU A 40 -7.16 11.59 -5.11
CA GLU A 40 -6.42 12.72 -5.70
C GLU A 40 -7.27 13.99 -5.76
N LYS A 41 -8.51 13.88 -6.25
CA LYS A 41 -9.45 15.01 -6.33
C LYS A 41 -9.82 15.56 -4.96
N HIS A 42 -10.09 14.69 -4.00
CA HIS A 42 -10.50 15.09 -2.64
C HIS A 42 -9.39 15.84 -1.91
N TYR A 43 -8.15 15.37 -2.03
CA TYR A 43 -7.01 15.95 -1.31
C TYR A 43 -6.20 16.98 -2.09
N GLY A 44 -6.46 17.13 -3.41
CA GLY A 44 -5.66 17.97 -4.29
C GLY A 44 -4.21 17.49 -4.43
N ILE A 45 -3.98 16.18 -4.37
CA ILE A 45 -2.65 15.55 -4.47
C ILE A 45 -2.48 14.80 -5.78
N ARG A 46 -1.23 14.44 -6.10
CA ARG A 46 -0.91 13.48 -7.16
C ARG A 46 -0.21 12.28 -6.56
N ILE A 47 -0.80 11.10 -6.77
CA ILE A 47 -0.25 9.83 -6.32
C ILE A 47 0.83 9.40 -7.32
N GLU A 48 1.99 9.04 -6.80
CA GLU A 48 3.08 8.50 -7.59
C GLU A 48 2.84 7.00 -7.83
N TYR A 49 2.39 6.64 -9.04
CA TYR A 49 2.09 5.24 -9.38
C TYR A 49 3.36 4.46 -9.78
N MET A 50 3.66 3.41 -9.02
CA MET A 50 4.81 2.54 -9.24
C MET A 50 4.39 1.31 -10.03
N PHE A 51 4.68 1.31 -11.33
CA PHE A 51 4.35 0.22 -12.24
C PHE A 51 5.39 -0.92 -12.22
N PRO A 52 5.01 -2.16 -12.54
CA PRO A 52 5.94 -3.24 -12.78
C PRO A 52 6.82 -3.00 -14.00
N ASP A 53 7.98 -3.65 -14.02
CA ASP A 53 8.81 -3.68 -15.21
C ASP A 53 8.12 -4.50 -16.30
N ALA A 54 7.93 -3.91 -17.48
CA ALA A 54 7.18 -4.54 -18.57
C ALA A 54 7.87 -5.81 -19.10
N VAL A 55 9.20 -5.81 -19.19
CA VAL A 55 9.97 -6.96 -19.69
C VAL A 55 9.83 -8.14 -18.73
N GLU A 56 9.91 -7.88 -17.43
CA GLU A 56 9.74 -8.92 -16.41
C GLU A 56 8.30 -9.49 -16.41
N VAL A 57 7.29 -8.63 -16.55
CA VAL A 57 5.89 -9.07 -16.64
C VAL A 57 5.65 -9.89 -17.90
N GLN A 58 6.17 -9.45 -19.05
CA GLN A 58 6.06 -10.19 -20.30
C GLN A 58 6.71 -11.57 -20.21
N ALA A 59 7.91 -11.65 -19.62
CA ALA A 59 8.59 -12.92 -19.43
C ALA A 59 7.78 -13.89 -18.56
N LEU A 60 7.25 -13.42 -17.43
CA LEU A 60 6.41 -14.22 -16.53
C LEU A 60 5.14 -14.73 -17.24
N VAL A 61 4.45 -13.84 -17.96
CA VAL A 61 3.19 -14.21 -18.63
C VAL A 61 3.42 -15.15 -19.80
N ARG A 62 4.51 -14.99 -20.56
CA ARG A 62 4.84 -15.90 -21.67
C ARG A 62 5.17 -17.31 -21.21
N SER A 63 5.82 -17.46 -20.05
CA SER A 63 6.22 -18.76 -19.54
C SER A 63 5.12 -19.45 -18.74
N LYS A 64 4.32 -18.70 -17.97
CA LYS A 64 3.37 -19.27 -16.99
C LYS A 64 1.92 -18.79 -17.15
N GLY A 65 1.62 -17.98 -18.15
CA GLY A 65 0.29 -17.42 -18.37
C GLY A 65 -0.07 -16.29 -17.39
N LEU A 66 -1.34 -15.86 -17.43
CA LEU A 66 -1.83 -14.70 -16.67
C LEU A 66 -2.21 -15.01 -15.21
N PHE A 67 -2.28 -16.29 -14.85
CA PHE A 67 -2.90 -16.78 -13.61
C PHE A 67 -2.06 -17.81 -12.86
N SER A 68 -0.75 -17.86 -13.10
CA SER A 68 0.16 -18.83 -12.46
C SER A 68 0.08 -18.86 -10.93
N PHE A 69 -0.34 -17.76 -10.31
CA PHE A 69 -0.51 -17.64 -8.86
C PHE A 69 -1.60 -18.53 -8.26
N TYR A 70 -2.50 -19.11 -9.07
CA TYR A 70 -3.44 -20.14 -8.58
C TYR A 70 -2.77 -21.50 -8.39
N GLU A 71 -1.70 -21.79 -9.12
CA GLU A 71 -1.01 -23.08 -9.09
C GLU A 71 0.31 -23.00 -8.29
N ASP A 72 1.13 -22.00 -8.59
CA ASP A 72 2.47 -21.81 -8.00
C ASP A 72 2.46 -21.01 -6.70
N GLY A 73 1.31 -20.43 -6.34
CA GLY A 73 1.20 -19.40 -5.33
C GLY A 73 1.60 -18.00 -5.81
N HIS A 74 1.22 -17.00 -5.01
CA HIS A 74 1.32 -15.59 -5.39
C HIS A 74 2.74 -15.00 -5.34
N GLN A 75 3.71 -15.69 -4.77
CA GLN A 75 5.03 -15.15 -4.43
C GLN A 75 5.77 -14.60 -5.65
N GLU A 76 5.81 -15.35 -6.76
CA GLU A 76 6.49 -14.91 -7.98
C GLU A 76 5.78 -13.74 -8.66
N CYS A 77 4.45 -13.83 -8.80
CA CYS A 77 3.63 -12.77 -9.36
C CYS A 77 3.79 -11.47 -8.54
N CYS A 78 3.69 -11.55 -7.21
CA CYS A 78 3.91 -10.41 -6.33
C CYS A 78 5.35 -9.91 -6.36
N ARG A 79 6.34 -10.79 -6.50
CA ARG A 79 7.75 -10.38 -6.61
C ARG A 79 7.96 -9.44 -7.80
N VAL A 80 7.41 -9.81 -8.96
CA VAL A 80 7.50 -9.01 -10.20
C VAL A 80 6.59 -7.79 -10.13
N ARG A 81 5.32 -7.96 -9.76
CA ARG A 81 4.31 -6.91 -9.88
C ARG A 81 4.28 -5.90 -8.74
N LYS A 82 4.78 -6.27 -7.55
CA LYS A 82 4.63 -5.49 -6.32
C LYS A 82 5.96 -5.23 -5.62
N VAL A 83 6.73 -6.28 -5.31
CA VAL A 83 7.94 -6.17 -4.48
C VAL A 83 9.07 -5.45 -5.21
N ARG A 84 9.33 -5.77 -6.49
CA ARG A 84 10.37 -5.10 -7.27
C ARG A 84 10.07 -3.60 -7.49
N PRO A 85 8.85 -3.19 -7.90
CA PRO A 85 8.48 -1.78 -7.96
C PRO A 85 8.60 -1.06 -6.62
N LEU A 86 8.14 -1.69 -5.53
CA LEU A 86 8.26 -1.14 -4.18
C LEU A 86 9.73 -0.90 -3.81
N ARG A 87 10.61 -1.87 -4.07
CA ARG A 87 12.05 -1.71 -3.80
C ARG A 87 12.64 -0.51 -4.55
N ARG A 88 12.25 -0.29 -5.80
CA ARG A 88 12.71 0.88 -6.57
C ARG A 88 12.21 2.20 -5.97
N ALA A 89 10.95 2.25 -5.56
CA ALA A 89 10.36 3.43 -4.93
C ALA A 89 11.03 3.79 -3.61
N LEU A 90 11.33 2.79 -2.77
CA LEU A 90 11.92 2.99 -1.44
C LEU A 90 13.41 3.33 -1.47
N LYS A 91 14.15 2.92 -2.51
CA LYS A 91 15.60 3.12 -2.62
C LYS A 91 16.04 4.59 -2.51
N GLY A 92 15.16 5.54 -2.83
CA GLY A 92 15.45 6.97 -2.73
C GLY A 92 15.02 7.63 -1.41
N LEU A 93 14.55 6.87 -0.42
CA LEU A 93 13.91 7.38 0.79
C LEU A 93 14.69 7.03 2.06
N ARG A 94 14.57 7.85 3.10
CA ARG A 94 15.06 7.54 4.47
C ARG A 94 13.99 6.91 5.35
N ALA A 95 12.73 7.22 5.08
CA ALA A 95 11.61 6.68 5.82
C ALA A 95 10.35 6.62 4.96
N TRP A 96 9.41 5.77 5.37
CA TRP A 96 8.09 5.64 4.76
C TRP A 96 7.04 5.26 5.80
N ILE A 97 5.77 5.50 5.46
CA ILE A 97 4.62 5.28 6.34
C ILE A 97 3.69 4.27 5.66
N THR A 98 3.14 3.31 6.42
CA THR A 98 2.12 2.39 5.92
C THR A 98 0.91 2.28 6.85
N GLY A 99 -0.26 2.01 6.29
CA GLY A 99 -1.49 1.75 7.05
C GLY A 99 -1.58 0.35 7.68
N GLN A 100 -0.45 -0.29 7.97
CA GLN A 100 -0.47 -1.61 8.61
C GLN A 100 -1.00 -1.53 10.04
N ARG A 101 -1.92 -2.45 10.38
CA ARG A 101 -2.57 -2.55 11.69
C ARG A 101 -2.54 -3.96 12.22
N LYS A 102 -2.43 -4.11 13.54
CA LYS A 102 -2.27 -5.41 14.20
C LYS A 102 -3.48 -6.33 14.03
N ASP A 103 -4.68 -5.75 14.01
CA ASP A 103 -5.94 -6.51 13.91
C ASP A 103 -6.32 -6.94 12.47
N GLN A 104 -5.54 -6.55 11.44
CA GLN A 104 -5.84 -6.85 10.03
C GLN A 104 -5.60 -8.32 9.66
N SER A 105 -4.78 -9.03 10.42
CA SER A 105 -4.45 -10.43 10.13
C SER A 105 -4.24 -11.17 11.44
N PRO A 106 -5.26 -11.88 11.93
CA PRO A 106 -5.15 -12.70 13.13
C PRO A 106 -3.92 -13.61 13.03
N GLY A 107 -2.99 -13.50 13.99
CA GLY A 107 -1.82 -14.38 14.12
C GLY A 107 -0.57 -14.05 13.29
N THR A 108 -0.62 -13.17 12.28
CA THR A 108 0.57 -12.82 11.45
C THR A 108 1.03 -11.37 11.59
N ARG A 109 0.22 -10.52 12.22
CA ARG A 109 0.47 -9.07 12.35
C ARG A 109 0.36 -8.53 13.78
N SER A 110 0.20 -9.39 14.78
CA SER A 110 0.02 -9.01 16.19
C SER A 110 1.15 -8.18 16.78
N GLU A 111 2.36 -8.27 16.21
CA GLU A 111 3.57 -7.65 16.74
C GLU A 111 4.09 -6.48 15.92
N ILE A 112 3.33 -5.97 14.93
CA ILE A 112 3.81 -4.85 14.10
C ILE A 112 4.15 -3.63 14.97
N PRO A 113 5.42 -3.17 15.00
CA PRO A 113 5.81 -1.97 15.73
C PRO A 113 5.27 -0.71 15.07
N VAL A 114 5.02 0.33 15.87
CA VAL A 114 4.69 1.67 15.36
C VAL A 114 5.86 2.25 14.56
N VAL A 115 7.09 1.94 14.97
CA VAL A 115 8.33 2.37 14.30
C VAL A 115 9.30 1.21 14.31
N GLN A 116 9.95 0.97 13.18
CA GLN A 116 11.00 -0.03 13.06
C GLN A 116 11.95 0.34 11.93
N VAL A 117 13.16 -0.19 11.98
CA VAL A 117 13.98 -0.34 10.77
C VAL A 117 13.23 -1.26 9.81
N ASP A 118 13.15 -0.89 8.53
CA ASP A 118 12.49 -1.74 7.55
C ASP A 118 13.24 -3.08 7.42
N PRO A 119 12.57 -4.21 7.65
CA PRO A 119 13.24 -5.51 7.67
C PRO A 119 13.54 -6.07 6.27
N ALA A 120 12.99 -5.48 5.21
CA ALA A 120 12.99 -6.06 3.85
C ALA A 120 13.57 -5.15 2.77
N PHE A 121 13.62 -3.83 3.01
CA PHE A 121 14.04 -2.84 2.03
C PHE A 121 15.08 -1.89 2.58
N GLU A 122 15.91 -1.38 1.68
CA GLU A 122 16.95 -0.41 1.96
C GLU A 122 16.55 0.97 1.41
N GLY A 123 17.03 2.00 2.08
CA GLY A 123 16.78 3.40 1.77
C GLY A 123 17.95 4.05 1.04
N ILE A 124 17.95 5.38 1.03
CA ILE A 124 18.89 6.20 0.26
C ILE A 124 20.35 5.99 0.66
N ASP A 125 20.61 5.69 1.94
CA ASP A 125 21.97 5.52 2.46
C ASP A 125 22.54 4.11 2.18
N GLY A 126 21.70 3.19 1.67
CA GLY A 126 22.09 1.81 1.33
C GLY A 126 22.39 0.92 2.54
N GLY A 127 22.21 -0.39 2.37
CA GLY A 127 22.48 -1.39 3.41
C GLY A 127 21.42 -1.48 4.52
N THR A 128 21.56 -2.50 5.37
CA THR A 128 20.65 -2.77 6.49
C THR A 128 20.60 -1.58 7.46
N GLY A 129 19.41 -1.12 7.82
CA GLY A 129 19.24 0.02 8.73
C GLY A 129 18.95 1.36 8.03
N SER A 130 19.12 1.45 6.71
CA SER A 130 19.01 2.70 5.96
C SER A 130 17.58 3.21 5.71
N LEU A 131 16.55 2.41 6.04
CA LEU A 131 15.15 2.77 5.85
C LEU A 131 14.37 2.58 7.14
N ILE A 132 13.65 3.62 7.56
CA ILE A 132 12.73 3.54 8.70
C ILE A 132 11.29 3.37 8.21
N LYS A 133 10.58 2.39 8.76
CA LYS A 133 9.17 2.15 8.49
C LYS A 133 8.31 2.58 9.68
N TRP A 134 7.33 3.43 9.39
CA TRP A 134 6.33 3.89 10.35
C TRP A 134 4.98 3.23 10.08
N ASN A 135 4.31 2.79 11.14
CA ASN A 135 2.95 2.28 11.14
C ASN A 135 2.12 3.03 12.21
N PRO A 136 1.78 4.31 11.98
CA PRO A 136 1.17 5.17 13.02
C PRO A 136 -0.14 4.62 13.57
N VAL A 137 -0.87 3.89 12.73
CA VAL A 137 -2.16 3.28 13.07
C VAL A 137 -2.04 1.84 13.56
N ALA A 138 -0.83 1.34 13.86
CA ALA A 138 -0.59 -0.07 14.20
C ALA A 138 -1.48 -0.59 15.34
N ASN A 139 -1.72 0.25 16.35
CA ASN A 139 -2.49 -0.08 17.55
C ASN A 139 -3.96 0.36 17.49
N MET A 140 -4.41 0.99 16.40
CA MET A 140 -5.82 1.36 16.26
C MET A 140 -6.68 0.11 16.04
N LYS A 141 -7.98 0.18 16.36
CA LYS A 141 -8.94 -0.86 15.97
C LYS A 141 -9.56 -0.52 14.61
N GLY A 142 -9.99 -1.52 13.86
CA GLY A 142 -10.68 -1.34 12.58
C GLY A 142 -11.90 -0.43 12.68
N ASN A 143 -12.71 -0.59 13.73
CA ASN A 143 -13.88 0.27 13.95
C ASN A 143 -13.50 1.75 14.16
N ASP A 144 -12.36 2.01 14.81
CA ASP A 144 -11.90 3.38 15.05
C ASP A 144 -11.47 4.03 13.73
N ILE A 145 -10.81 3.28 12.85
CA ILE A 145 -10.48 3.75 11.49
C ILE A 145 -11.74 4.04 10.69
N TRP A 146 -12.73 3.14 10.69
CA TRP A 146 -13.98 3.36 9.97
C TRP A 146 -14.81 4.52 10.53
N ASN A 147 -14.81 4.71 11.84
CA ASN A 147 -15.42 5.88 12.47
C ASN A 147 -14.73 7.16 12.04
N PHE A 148 -13.39 7.19 12.06
CA PHE A 148 -12.61 8.33 11.62
C PHE A 148 -12.90 8.69 10.15
N LEU A 149 -12.87 7.71 9.24
CA LEU A 149 -13.13 7.94 7.82
C LEU A 149 -14.53 8.53 7.58
N ARG A 150 -15.56 8.03 8.30
CA ARG A 150 -16.92 8.57 8.22
C ARG A 150 -17.02 9.99 8.76
N THR A 151 -16.46 10.25 9.94
CA THR A 151 -16.50 11.57 10.59
C THR A 151 -15.78 12.62 9.76
N MET A 152 -14.66 12.26 9.14
CA MET A 152 -13.84 13.15 8.32
C MET A 152 -14.26 13.20 6.86
N ASN A 153 -15.35 12.50 6.48
CA ASN A 153 -15.86 12.42 5.11
C ASN A 153 -14.78 12.00 4.08
N VAL A 154 -13.92 11.07 4.48
CA VAL A 154 -12.82 10.56 3.66
C VAL A 154 -13.39 9.62 2.60
N PRO A 155 -12.98 9.73 1.32
CA PRO A 155 -13.40 8.79 0.29
C PRO A 155 -12.98 7.36 0.67
N VAL A 156 -13.82 6.37 0.32
CA VAL A 156 -13.53 4.95 0.53
C VAL A 156 -13.77 4.16 -0.75
N ASN A 157 -13.05 3.05 -0.92
CA ASN A 157 -13.21 2.19 -2.09
C ASN A 157 -14.61 1.54 -2.09
N SER A 158 -15.32 1.62 -3.22
CA SER A 158 -16.69 1.10 -3.37
C SER A 158 -16.81 -0.40 -3.19
N LEU A 159 -15.72 -1.17 -3.27
CA LEU A 159 -15.74 -2.60 -2.94
C LEU A 159 -16.11 -2.86 -1.47
N HIS A 160 -15.85 -1.91 -0.56
CA HIS A 160 -16.23 -2.07 0.84
C HIS A 160 -17.74 -2.18 1.04
N SER A 161 -18.56 -1.47 0.24
CA SER A 161 -20.02 -1.61 0.29
C SER A 161 -20.52 -2.91 -0.34
N GLN A 162 -19.64 -3.67 -1.00
CA GLN A 162 -19.91 -4.99 -1.57
C GLN A 162 -19.42 -6.13 -0.65
N GLY A 163 -18.99 -5.81 0.58
CA GLY A 163 -18.54 -6.79 1.57
C GLY A 163 -17.03 -7.11 1.55
N TYR A 164 -16.24 -6.42 0.72
CA TYR A 164 -14.78 -6.61 0.72
C TYR A 164 -14.17 -5.91 1.95
N ILE A 165 -13.64 -6.69 2.89
CA ILE A 165 -12.95 -6.14 4.07
C ILE A 165 -11.51 -5.76 3.73
N SER A 166 -10.82 -6.62 2.98
CA SER A 166 -9.46 -6.41 2.49
C SER A 166 -9.46 -6.44 0.96
N ILE A 167 -8.74 -5.50 0.34
CA ILE A 167 -8.74 -5.30 -1.11
C ILE A 167 -7.32 -5.48 -1.64
N GLY A 168 -7.15 -6.44 -2.54
CA GLY A 168 -5.91 -6.75 -3.25
C GLY A 168 -6.00 -6.45 -4.75
N CYS A 169 -5.32 -7.27 -5.55
CA CYS A 169 -5.57 -7.39 -6.99
C CYS A 169 -6.76 -8.33 -7.22
#